data_AF-A0A1M3NKW4-F1
#
_entry.id   AF-A0A1M3NKW4-F1
#
_cell.length_a   1.000
_cell.length_b   1.000
_cell.length_c   1.000
_cell.angle_alpha   90.00
_cell.angle_beta   90.00
_cell.angle_gamma   90.00
#
_symmetry.space_group_name_H-M   'P 1'
#
loop_
_entity.id
_entity.type
_entity.pdbx_description
1 polymer ?
#
loop_
_entity_poly.entity_id
_entity_poly.type
_entity_poly.pdbx_seq_one_letter_code
_entity_poly.pdbx_strand_id
1 'polypeptide(L)'
;MRAARRHDLAVKRAEDRPEQEAQVSDLMLAMKSAFLAGVIACAAVISPALAQSTPAAPSLGDGPVGEGLSGEALRREVSGATIAGFHLRTMMRFSEYHSPDGRILGHNGGVPVDRGCWEVKADEVCYYYEGDTLPQGTWCWTFNRLANANQYRLEHRASGGLALGVRQPGNPNNWSDNGKPWQCTGMISRRETPNQSRLAQKRP
;
A
#
# COMPACT_ATOMS: atom_id res chain seq x y z
N MET A 1 -24.13 -35.46 35.54
CA MET A 1 -23.91 -36.09 34.21
C MET A 1 -23.20 -35.21 33.15
N ARG A 2 -22.91 -33.91 33.38
CA ARG A 2 -22.17 -33.07 32.40
C ARG A 2 -20.65 -33.04 32.57
N ALA A 3 -20.11 -33.46 33.71
CA ALA A 3 -18.66 -33.46 33.97
C ALA A 3 -17.92 -34.64 33.31
N ALA A 4 -18.52 -35.83 33.26
CA ALA A 4 -17.88 -37.02 32.67
C ALA A 4 -17.61 -36.89 31.15
N ARG A 5 -18.53 -36.27 30.39
CA ARG A 5 -18.35 -36.07 28.92
C ARG A 5 -17.21 -35.14 28.53
N ARG A 6 -16.75 -34.25 29.42
CA ARG A 6 -15.65 -33.33 29.10
C ARG A 6 -14.27 -33.99 29.24
N HIS A 7 -14.14 -35.01 30.09
CA HIS A 7 -12.90 -35.76 30.21
C HIS A 7 -12.67 -36.70 29.01
N ASP A 8 -13.70 -37.39 28.52
CA ASP A 8 -13.56 -38.29 27.35
C ASP A 8 -13.13 -37.57 26.06
N LEU A 9 -13.59 -36.33 25.84
CA LEU A 9 -13.23 -35.54 24.65
C LEU A 9 -11.81 -34.97 24.70
N ALA A 10 -11.24 -34.80 25.90
CA ALA A 10 -9.88 -34.30 26.06
C ALA A 10 -8.84 -35.40 25.87
N VAL A 11 -9.14 -36.63 26.30
CA VAL A 11 -8.24 -37.80 26.14
C VAL A 11 -8.15 -38.21 24.67
N LYS A 12 -9.29 -38.26 23.95
CA LYS A 12 -9.31 -38.58 22.51
C LYS A 12 -8.45 -37.66 21.64
N ARG A 13 -8.28 -36.39 22.03
CA ARG A 13 -7.53 -35.39 21.24
C ARG A 13 -6.02 -35.46 21.45
N ALA A 14 -5.56 -36.19 22.46
CA ALA A 14 -4.14 -36.36 22.77
C ALA A 14 -3.57 -37.63 22.11
N GLU A 15 -4.39 -38.67 21.89
CA GLU A 15 -3.98 -39.93 21.26
C GLU A 15 -3.81 -39.85 19.73
N ASP A 16 -4.53 -38.95 19.04
CA ASP A 16 -4.44 -38.81 17.57
C ASP A 16 -3.26 -37.93 17.07
N ARG A 17 -2.44 -37.38 17.97
CA ARG A 17 -1.37 -36.43 17.60
C ARG A 17 -0.07 -37.04 17.05
N PRO A 18 0.40 -38.25 17.43
CA PRO A 18 1.69 -38.73 16.96
C PRO A 18 1.65 -39.36 15.55
N GLU A 19 0.48 -39.67 14.98
CA GLU A 19 0.38 -40.34 13.66
C GLU A 19 0.30 -39.37 12.48
N GLN A 20 -0.07 -38.10 12.70
CA GLN A 20 -0.31 -37.15 11.61
C GLN A 20 0.96 -36.42 11.13
N GLU A 21 2.01 -36.36 11.95
CA GLU A 21 3.31 -35.77 11.56
C GLU A 21 4.17 -36.71 10.70
N ALA A 22 3.92 -38.03 10.73
CA ALA A 22 4.69 -39.00 9.94
C ALA A 22 4.29 -39.03 8.45
N GLN A 23 3.02 -38.76 8.12
CA GLN A 23 2.53 -38.82 6.72
C GLN A 23 2.91 -37.63 5.85
N VAL A 24 3.26 -36.47 6.43
CA VAL A 24 3.63 -35.28 5.64
C VAL A 24 5.08 -35.34 5.16
N SER A 25 5.92 -36.15 5.82
CA SER A 25 7.34 -36.31 5.48
C SER A 25 7.57 -37.18 4.23
N ASP A 26 6.75 -38.22 4.04
CA ASP A 26 6.90 -39.16 2.91
C ASP A 26 6.41 -38.61 1.56
N LEU A 27 5.52 -37.60 1.56
CA LEU A 27 5.04 -36.97 0.32
C LEU A 27 6.06 -36.00 -0.30
N MET A 28 6.98 -35.45 0.50
CA MET A 28 8.02 -34.51 0.04
C MET A 28 9.24 -35.20 -0.60
N LEU A 29 9.41 -36.51 -0.40
CA LEU A 29 10.57 -37.26 -0.92
C LEU A 29 10.33 -37.90 -2.30
N ALA A 30 9.08 -38.00 -2.75
CA ALA A 30 8.73 -38.60 -4.06
C ALA A 30 8.71 -37.60 -5.25
N MET A 31 8.88 -36.29 -5.02
CA MET A 31 8.87 -35.26 -6.08
C MET A 31 10.25 -34.83 -6.58
N LYS A 32 11.31 -35.62 -6.31
CA LYS A 32 12.70 -35.28 -6.72
C LYS A 32 13.31 -36.18 -7.81
N SER A 33 12.54 -37.02 -8.50
CA SER A 33 13.13 -37.96 -9.47
C SER A 33 12.27 -38.21 -10.71
N ALA A 34 12.26 -37.24 -11.63
CA ALA A 34 12.05 -37.36 -13.08
C ALA A 34 12.13 -35.91 -13.60
N PHE A 35 13.10 -35.48 -14.41
CA PHE A 35 13.35 -35.92 -15.76
C PHE A 35 14.80 -35.55 -16.13
N LEU A 36 15.60 -36.56 -16.47
CA LEU A 36 16.79 -36.41 -17.30
C LEU A 36 16.47 -37.08 -18.64
N ALA A 37 16.49 -36.31 -19.74
CA ALA A 37 16.86 -36.68 -21.11
C ALA A 37 16.04 -35.89 -22.13
N GLY A 38 16.72 -35.02 -22.88
CA GLY A 38 16.14 -34.25 -23.98
C GLY A 38 17.14 -33.27 -24.56
N VAL A 39 18.22 -33.79 -25.15
CA VAL A 39 19.21 -33.02 -25.91
C VAL A 39 18.55 -32.48 -27.17
N ILE A 40 18.43 -31.15 -27.31
CA ILE A 40 18.48 -30.48 -28.61
C ILE A 40 19.46 -29.31 -28.48
N ALA A 41 20.62 -29.50 -29.10
CA ALA A 41 21.60 -28.46 -29.32
C ALA A 41 21.04 -27.46 -30.35
N CYS A 42 20.68 -26.27 -29.89
CA CYS A 42 20.64 -25.07 -30.73
C CYS A 42 21.77 -24.17 -30.24
N ALA A 43 22.88 -24.16 -30.97
CA ALA A 43 23.95 -23.19 -30.80
C ALA A 43 23.43 -21.81 -31.22
N ALA A 44 22.80 -21.10 -30.27
CA ALA A 44 22.54 -19.67 -30.41
C ALA A 44 23.84 -18.93 -30.09
N VAL A 45 24.34 -18.18 -31.06
CA VAL A 45 25.39 -17.18 -30.91
C VAL A 45 25.08 -16.28 -29.71
N ILE A 46 25.84 -16.47 -28.62
CA ILE A 46 25.75 -15.66 -27.41
C ILE A 46 26.44 -14.34 -27.73
N SER A 47 25.68 -13.37 -28.22
CA SER A 47 26.11 -11.96 -28.13
C SER A 47 26.35 -11.64 -26.65
N PRO A 48 27.49 -11.05 -26.27
CA PRO A 48 27.67 -10.54 -24.92
C PRO A 48 26.79 -9.29 -24.80
N ALA A 49 25.52 -9.49 -24.49
CA ALA A 49 24.67 -8.41 -24.03
C ALA A 49 25.27 -7.96 -22.70
N LEU A 50 25.89 -6.79 -22.71
CA LEU A 50 26.33 -6.08 -21.51
C LEU A 50 25.18 -6.13 -20.51
N ALA A 51 25.37 -6.86 -19.42
CA ALA A 51 24.48 -6.86 -18.28
C ALA A 51 24.48 -5.44 -17.71
N GLN A 52 23.56 -4.61 -18.19
CA GLN A 52 23.30 -3.31 -17.60
C GLN A 52 22.73 -3.60 -16.22
N SER A 53 23.52 -3.33 -15.19
CA SER A 53 23.10 -3.33 -13.80
C SER A 53 21.95 -2.33 -13.68
N THR A 54 20.72 -2.84 -13.65
CA THR A 54 19.56 -2.04 -13.26
C THR A 54 19.85 -1.47 -11.86
N PRO A 55 19.86 -0.14 -11.69
CA PRO A 55 20.03 0.44 -10.36
C PRO A 55 18.92 -0.12 -9.46
N ALA A 56 19.30 -0.68 -8.32
CA ALA A 56 18.34 -1.12 -7.33
C ALA A 56 17.45 0.07 -6.97
N ALA A 57 16.13 -0.13 -7.01
CA ALA A 57 15.22 0.90 -6.53
C ALA A 57 15.59 1.21 -5.07
N PRO A 58 15.69 2.50 -4.68
CA PRO A 58 16.00 2.86 -3.29
C PRO A 58 14.99 2.18 -2.36
N SER A 59 15.47 1.58 -1.27
CA SER A 59 14.62 0.87 -0.32
C SER A 59 13.59 1.84 0.25
N LEU A 60 12.35 1.35 0.35
CA LEU A 60 11.29 2.07 1.05
C LEU A 60 11.73 2.28 2.50
N GLY A 61 11.55 3.49 2.99
CA GLY A 61 11.86 3.83 4.36
C GLY A 61 13.26 4.34 4.66
N ASP A 62 14.17 4.33 3.69
CA ASP A 62 15.55 4.78 3.90
C ASP A 62 15.67 6.32 3.85
N GLY A 63 16.37 6.89 4.83
CA GLY A 63 16.70 8.32 4.92
C GLY A 63 16.89 8.79 6.36
N PRO A 64 17.49 9.98 6.58
CA PRO A 64 17.67 10.54 7.91
C PRO A 64 16.33 10.82 8.63
N VAL A 65 16.34 10.67 9.96
CA VAL A 65 15.21 11.06 10.81
C VAL A 65 14.95 12.56 10.68
N GLY A 66 13.69 12.94 10.55
CA GLY A 66 13.27 14.33 10.36
C GLY A 66 13.31 14.79 8.90
N GLU A 67 13.82 13.98 7.98
CA GLU A 67 13.79 14.29 6.55
C GLU A 67 12.35 14.35 6.04
N GLY A 68 11.98 15.49 5.45
CA GLY A 68 10.76 15.63 4.67
C GLY A 68 10.90 14.95 3.31
N LEU A 69 9.93 14.10 2.96
CA LEU A 69 9.96 13.37 1.70
C LEU A 69 9.65 14.28 0.49
N SER A 70 10.46 14.17 -0.56
CA SER A 70 10.15 14.78 -1.85
C SER A 70 8.92 14.13 -2.51
N GLY A 71 8.32 14.79 -3.50
CA GLY A 71 7.16 14.24 -4.21
C GLY A 71 7.39 12.87 -4.85
N GLU A 72 8.57 12.66 -5.42
CA GLU A 72 8.92 11.36 -6.00
C GLU A 72 9.08 10.29 -4.92
N ALA A 73 9.69 10.63 -3.78
CA ALA A 73 9.82 9.74 -2.64
C ALA A 73 8.43 9.41 -2.06
N LEU A 74 7.59 10.42 -1.83
CA LEU A 74 6.20 10.25 -1.40
C LEU A 74 5.43 9.30 -2.31
N ARG A 75 5.50 9.51 -3.63
CA ARG A 75 4.79 8.67 -4.59
C ARG A 75 5.24 7.22 -4.52
N ARG A 76 6.54 6.96 -4.35
CA ARG A 76 7.06 5.59 -4.14
C ARG A 76 6.60 5.00 -2.81
N GLU A 77 6.58 5.81 -1.75
CA GLU A 77 6.20 5.37 -0.41
C GLU A 77 4.71 5.02 -0.32
N VAL A 78 3.83 5.92 -0.77
CA VAL A 78 2.39 5.75 -0.52
C VAL A 78 1.71 4.92 -1.60
N SER A 79 2.13 4.97 -2.87
CA SER A 79 1.44 4.26 -3.95
C SER A 79 1.39 2.75 -3.70
N GLY A 80 0.18 2.18 -3.69
CA GLY A 80 -0.04 0.76 -3.42
C GLY A 80 0.21 0.36 -1.96
N ALA A 81 0.21 1.31 -1.02
CA ALA A 81 0.39 1.07 0.41
C ALA A 81 -0.74 1.67 1.23
N THR A 82 -0.91 1.14 2.46
CA THR A 82 -1.78 1.72 3.47
C THR A 82 -0.97 2.57 4.43
N ILE A 83 -1.43 3.79 4.70
CA ILE A 83 -0.90 4.60 5.80
C ILE A 83 -1.94 4.53 6.93
N ALA A 84 -1.51 4.05 8.09
CA ALA A 84 -2.37 3.89 9.26
C ALA A 84 -1.75 4.57 10.48
N GLY A 85 -2.57 5.17 11.32
CA GLY A 85 -2.07 5.93 12.45
C GLY A 85 -3.13 6.73 13.19
N PHE A 86 -2.73 7.88 13.73
CA PHE A 86 -3.64 8.76 14.47
C PHE A 86 -3.22 10.23 14.41
N HIS A 87 -4.22 11.12 14.45
CA HIS A 87 -4.02 12.56 14.63
C HIS A 87 -3.62 12.85 16.08
N LEU A 88 -2.54 13.60 16.29
CA LEU A 88 -1.95 13.79 17.63
C LEU A 88 -2.84 14.58 18.58
N ARG A 89 -3.61 15.55 18.06
CA ARG A 89 -4.45 16.42 18.91
C ARG A 89 -5.71 15.70 19.41
N THR A 90 -6.33 14.91 18.55
CA THR A 90 -7.63 14.28 18.81
C THR A 90 -7.53 12.80 19.11
N MET A 91 -6.35 12.19 18.92
CA MET A 91 -6.12 10.75 18.96
C MET A 91 -7.02 9.96 17.99
N MET A 92 -7.60 10.65 17.01
CA MET A 92 -8.47 10.07 16.00
C MET A 92 -7.67 9.17 15.07
N ARG A 93 -8.03 7.89 14.98
CA ARG A 93 -7.33 6.90 14.16
C ARG A 93 -7.71 7.00 12.69
N PHE A 94 -6.77 6.67 11.81
CA PHE A 94 -7.00 6.49 10.38
C PHE A 94 -6.26 5.26 9.87
N SER A 95 -6.73 4.69 8.76
CA SER A 95 -6.10 3.60 8.02
C SER A 95 -6.60 3.65 6.58
N GLU A 96 -5.75 4.13 5.67
CA GLU A 96 -6.15 4.50 4.31
C GLU A 96 -5.16 3.93 3.28
N TYR A 97 -5.69 3.10 2.38
CA TYR A 97 -5.01 2.47 1.26
C TYR A 97 -5.00 3.38 0.04
N HIS A 98 -3.80 3.70 -0.43
CA HIS A 98 -3.53 4.55 -1.58
C HIS A 98 -3.47 3.68 -2.84
N SER A 99 -4.63 3.44 -3.45
CA SER A 99 -4.72 2.65 -4.68
C SER A 99 -3.94 3.31 -5.82
N PRO A 100 -3.16 2.56 -6.62
CA PRO A 100 -2.38 3.11 -7.73
C PRO A 100 -3.19 3.86 -8.80
N ASP A 101 -4.50 3.57 -8.90
CA ASP A 101 -5.42 4.27 -9.81
C ASP A 101 -5.93 5.62 -9.28
N GLY A 102 -5.50 6.04 -8.08
CA GLY A 102 -5.84 7.32 -7.46
C GLY A 102 -6.96 7.27 -6.44
N ARG A 103 -7.59 6.11 -6.20
CA ARG A 103 -8.56 5.92 -5.10
C ARG A 103 -7.88 5.91 -3.74
N ILE A 104 -8.46 6.58 -2.75
CA ILE A 104 -8.10 6.38 -1.34
C ILE A 104 -9.23 5.59 -0.67
N LEU A 105 -8.89 4.46 -0.05
CA LEU A 105 -9.86 3.48 0.48
C LEU A 105 -9.53 3.17 1.93
N GLY A 106 -10.52 3.17 2.82
CA GLY A 106 -10.28 2.80 4.21
C GLY A 106 -11.15 3.57 5.19
N HIS A 107 -10.58 3.98 6.31
CA HIS A 107 -11.30 4.72 7.34
C HIS A 107 -10.49 5.89 7.88
N ASN A 108 -11.17 6.99 8.17
CA ASN A 108 -10.64 8.13 8.90
C ASN A 108 -11.58 8.49 10.04
N GLY A 109 -11.09 8.49 11.28
CA GLY A 109 -11.90 8.68 12.47
C GLY A 109 -12.98 7.61 12.69
N GLY A 110 -12.78 6.41 12.12
CA GLY A 110 -13.78 5.35 12.13
C GLY A 110 -14.89 5.54 11.08
N VAL A 111 -14.84 6.59 10.27
CA VAL A 111 -15.74 6.82 9.16
C VAL A 111 -15.14 6.20 7.89
N PRO A 112 -15.87 5.35 7.16
CA PRO A 112 -15.41 4.82 5.89
C PRO A 112 -15.14 5.93 4.87
N VAL A 113 -14.03 5.82 4.15
CA VAL A 113 -13.76 6.60 2.93
C VAL A 113 -14.46 5.89 1.78
N ASP A 114 -15.65 6.36 1.43
CA ASP A 114 -16.50 5.77 0.38
C ASP A 114 -16.32 6.42 -1.00
N ARG A 115 -15.98 7.72 -1.01
CA ARG A 115 -15.68 8.53 -2.18
C ARG A 115 -14.50 9.43 -1.86
N GLY A 116 -13.31 8.94 -2.21
CA GLY A 116 -12.08 9.63 -1.94
C GLY A 116 -11.04 9.42 -3.02
N CYS A 117 -10.15 10.41 -3.13
CA CYS A 117 -9.09 10.42 -4.10
C CYS A 117 -7.79 10.90 -3.46
N TRP A 118 -6.67 10.43 -3.96
CA TRP A 118 -5.36 10.94 -3.55
C TRP A 118 -4.47 11.23 -4.75
N GLU A 119 -3.54 12.16 -4.56
CA GLU A 119 -2.41 12.37 -5.44
C GLU A 119 -1.22 12.94 -4.65
N VAL A 120 -0.05 12.95 -5.29
CA VAL A 120 1.10 13.72 -4.78
C VAL A 120 1.20 15.03 -5.56
N LYS A 121 1.21 16.15 -4.84
CA LYS A 121 1.44 17.51 -5.35
C LYS A 121 2.66 18.10 -4.66
N ALA A 122 3.65 18.53 -5.45
CA ALA A 122 4.93 18.97 -4.91
C ALA A 122 5.50 17.95 -3.91
N ASP A 123 5.66 18.33 -2.63
CA ASP A 123 6.13 17.51 -1.51
C ASP A 123 5.01 17.08 -0.55
N GLU A 124 3.78 16.97 -1.04
CA GLU A 124 2.60 16.65 -0.23
C GLU A 124 1.75 15.53 -0.83
N VAL A 125 1.18 14.70 0.05
CA VAL A 125 0.08 13.79 -0.31
C VAL A 125 -1.23 14.52 -0.05
N CYS A 126 -2.00 14.74 -1.10
CA CYS A 126 -3.27 15.47 -1.05
C CYS A 126 -4.44 14.50 -1.18
N TYR A 127 -5.37 14.59 -0.24
CA TYR A 127 -6.62 13.83 -0.23
C TYR A 127 -7.80 14.73 -0.60
N TYR A 128 -8.72 14.17 -1.37
CA TYR A 128 -9.98 14.81 -1.75
C TYR A 128 -11.12 13.91 -1.31
N TYR A 129 -11.89 14.37 -0.34
CA TYR A 129 -13.07 13.65 0.14
C TYR A 129 -14.33 14.29 -0.46
N GLU A 130 -15.16 13.46 -1.09
CA GLU A 130 -16.40 13.88 -1.76
C GLU A 130 -17.64 13.28 -1.10
N GLY A 131 -17.45 12.56 0.01
CA GLY A 131 -18.51 12.00 0.87
C GLY A 131 -19.29 13.07 1.66
N ASP A 132 -20.37 12.63 2.31
CA ASP A 132 -21.20 13.51 3.18
C ASP A 132 -20.77 13.43 4.65
N THR A 133 -20.08 12.35 5.02
CA THR A 133 -19.67 12.06 6.40
C THR A 133 -18.30 12.62 6.74
N LEU A 134 -17.34 12.48 5.82
CA LEU A 134 -16.02 13.09 5.96
C LEU A 134 -16.06 14.55 5.51
N PRO A 135 -15.31 15.45 6.18
CA PRO A 135 -15.21 16.84 5.75
C PRO A 135 -14.73 16.95 4.30
N GLN A 136 -15.61 17.50 3.45
CA GLN A 136 -15.27 17.79 2.06
C GLN A 136 -14.13 18.80 1.98
N GLY A 137 -13.28 18.65 0.97
CA GLY A 137 -12.18 19.58 0.73
C GLY A 137 -10.90 18.89 0.26
N THR A 138 -9.82 19.67 0.25
CA THR A 138 -8.46 19.23 -0.07
C THR A 138 -7.63 19.21 1.20
N TRP A 139 -7.04 18.06 1.53
CA TRP A 139 -6.24 17.86 2.73
C TRP A 139 -4.84 17.42 2.33
N CYS A 140 -3.85 18.31 2.40
CA CYS A 140 -2.48 18.04 1.94
C CYS A 140 -1.51 17.90 3.10
N TRP A 141 -0.77 16.79 3.13
CA TRP A 141 0.12 16.42 4.23
C TRP A 141 1.53 16.17 3.73
N THR A 142 2.52 16.77 4.40
CA THR A 142 3.93 16.38 4.25
C THR A 142 4.21 15.16 5.12
N PHE A 143 5.23 14.38 4.75
CA PHE A 143 5.67 13.21 5.52
C PHE A 143 7.13 13.41 5.91
N ASN A 144 7.40 13.38 7.21
CA ASN A 144 8.76 13.45 7.74
C ASN A 144 9.14 12.09 8.34
N ARG A 145 10.29 11.54 7.97
CA ARG A 145 10.76 10.24 8.47
C ARG A 145 10.95 10.25 9.98
N LEU A 146 10.56 9.18 10.64
CA LEU A 146 10.89 8.91 12.04
C LEU A 146 11.99 7.87 12.16
N ALA A 147 12.42 7.56 13.39
CA ALA A 147 13.51 6.63 13.66
C ALA A 147 13.31 5.22 13.08
N ASN A 148 12.06 4.80 12.89
CA ASN A 148 11.72 3.54 12.27
C ASN A 148 11.40 3.75 10.79
N ALA A 149 11.99 2.90 9.92
CA ALA A 149 11.97 3.06 8.46
C ALA A 149 10.57 3.21 7.84
N ASN A 150 9.50 2.73 8.48
CA ASN A 150 8.13 2.85 7.96
C ASN A 150 7.23 3.83 8.74
N GLN A 151 7.80 4.66 9.61
CA GLN A 151 7.05 5.58 10.46
C GLN A 151 7.29 7.03 10.04
N TYR A 152 6.22 7.81 10.08
CA TYR A 152 6.21 9.19 9.60
C TYR A 152 5.49 10.11 10.58
N ARG A 153 6.03 11.32 10.75
CA ARG A 153 5.29 12.48 11.27
C ARG A 153 4.66 13.19 10.08
N LEU A 154 3.34 13.20 10.04
CA LEU A 154 2.56 13.88 9.02
C LEU A 154 2.20 15.27 9.51
N GLU A 155 2.35 16.27 8.64
CA GLU A 155 2.03 17.67 8.96
C GLU A 155 1.15 18.30 7.88
N HIS A 156 0.00 18.84 8.30
CA HIS A 156 -0.92 19.55 7.43
C HIS A 156 -0.52 21.02 7.36
N ARG A 157 0.06 21.44 6.23
CA ARG A 157 0.70 22.76 6.09
C ARG A 157 -0.26 23.92 6.36
N ALA A 158 -1.52 23.80 5.94
CA ALA A 158 -2.48 24.89 6.06
C ALA A 158 -2.96 25.15 7.51
N SER A 159 -2.99 24.13 8.37
CA SER A 159 -3.53 24.26 9.74
C SER A 159 -2.54 23.89 10.85
N GLY A 160 -1.34 23.42 10.51
CA GLY A 160 -0.38 22.87 11.48
C GLY A 160 -0.88 21.59 12.15
N GLY A 161 -1.87 20.91 11.56
CA GLY A 161 -2.36 19.63 12.05
C GLY A 161 -1.24 18.59 12.04
N LEU A 162 -1.14 17.78 13.08
CA LEU A 162 -0.10 16.75 13.22
C LEU A 162 -0.71 15.37 13.36
N ALA A 163 -0.09 14.40 12.71
CA ALA A 163 -0.41 12.99 12.84
C ALA A 163 0.86 12.13 12.86
N LEU A 164 0.73 10.93 13.40
CA LEU A 164 1.72 9.86 13.24
C LEU A 164 1.13 8.82 12.32
N GLY A 165 1.91 8.37 11.35
CA GLY A 165 1.53 7.37 10.37
C GLY A 165 2.57 6.25 10.28
N VAL A 166 2.08 5.04 10.06
CA VAL A 166 2.87 3.85 9.79
C VAL A 166 2.48 3.34 8.42
N ARG A 167 3.47 3.14 7.56
CA ARG A 167 3.29 2.51 6.26
C ARG A 167 3.16 1.00 6.43
N GLN A 168 2.10 0.46 5.85
CA GLN A 168 1.82 -0.96 5.73
C GLN A 168 1.85 -1.34 4.25
N PRO A 169 2.56 -2.42 3.86
CA PRO A 169 2.57 -2.89 2.48
C PRO A 169 1.16 -3.29 2.00
N GLY A 170 0.79 -2.88 0.79
CA GLY A 170 -0.45 -3.31 0.15
C GLY A 170 -1.71 -2.78 0.84
N ASN A 171 -2.77 -3.58 0.75
CA ASN A 171 -4.10 -3.30 1.32
C ASN A 171 -4.46 -4.38 2.36
N PRO A 172 -3.81 -4.40 3.54
CA PRO A 172 -3.92 -5.52 4.49
C PRO A 172 -5.33 -5.71 5.07
N ASN A 173 -6.17 -4.67 5.04
CA ASN A 173 -7.55 -4.71 5.53
C ASN A 173 -8.56 -4.95 4.40
N ASN A 174 -8.10 -5.21 3.17
CA ASN A 174 -8.94 -5.39 1.98
C ASN A 174 -9.95 -4.25 1.78
N TRP A 175 -9.52 -3.00 2.00
CA TRP A 175 -10.35 -1.82 1.77
C TRP A 175 -10.82 -1.75 0.31
N SER A 176 -12.10 -1.45 0.13
CA SER A 176 -12.76 -1.43 -1.18
C SER A 176 -13.84 -0.35 -1.19
N ASP A 177 -14.12 0.18 -2.38
CA ASP A 177 -15.31 0.99 -2.64
C ASP A 177 -16.57 0.12 -2.85
N ASN A 178 -16.45 -1.20 -2.75
CA ASN A 178 -17.49 -2.19 -3.01
C ASN A 178 -18.11 -2.07 -4.41
N GLY A 179 -17.33 -1.63 -5.40
CA GLY A 179 -17.78 -1.49 -6.79
C GLY A 179 -18.69 -0.28 -7.01
N LYS A 180 -18.75 0.66 -6.07
CA LYS A 180 -19.44 1.95 -6.26
C LYS A 180 -18.76 2.75 -7.37
N PRO A 181 -19.51 3.47 -8.22
CA PRO A 181 -18.92 4.38 -9.19
C PRO A 181 -17.99 5.38 -8.51
N TRP A 182 -16.75 5.44 -8.97
CA TRP A 182 -15.75 6.35 -8.45
C TRP A 182 -15.73 7.65 -9.25
N GLN A 183 -15.76 8.78 -8.54
CA GLN A 183 -15.61 10.12 -9.11
C GLN A 183 -14.62 10.93 -8.27
N CYS A 184 -13.79 11.71 -8.96
CA CYS A 184 -12.81 12.62 -8.37
C CYS A 184 -12.93 14.01 -8.98
N THR A 185 -14.08 14.62 -8.79
CA THR A 185 -14.33 15.98 -9.26
C THR A 185 -13.28 16.97 -8.73
N GLY A 186 -12.81 16.75 -7.49
CA GLY A 186 -11.75 17.56 -6.86
C GLY A 186 -10.38 17.50 -7.55
N MET A 187 -10.09 16.42 -8.30
CA MET A 187 -8.88 16.29 -9.13
C MET A 187 -9.10 16.77 -10.57
N ILE A 188 -10.31 16.55 -11.13
CA ILE A 188 -10.63 16.92 -12.52
C ILE A 188 -10.64 18.44 -12.73
N SER A 189 -11.13 19.22 -11.76
CA SER A 189 -11.17 20.69 -11.86
C SER A 189 -9.78 21.36 -11.83
N ARG A 190 -8.70 20.61 -11.58
CA ARG A 190 -7.34 21.14 -11.38
C ARG A 190 -6.28 20.55 -12.30
N ARG A 191 -6.64 19.73 -13.30
CA ARG A 191 -5.77 19.62 -14.47
C ARG A 191 -5.79 20.99 -15.15
N GLU A 192 -4.75 21.78 -14.92
CA GLU A 192 -4.50 22.96 -15.72
C GLU A 192 -4.67 22.57 -17.18
N THR A 193 -5.61 23.21 -17.87
CA THR A 193 -5.70 23.13 -19.32
C THR A 193 -4.31 23.45 -19.87
N PRO A 194 -3.71 22.59 -20.71
CA PRO A 194 -2.47 22.92 -21.37
C PRO A 194 -2.66 24.28 -22.04
N ASN A 195 -1.86 25.25 -21.61
CA ASN A 195 -1.85 26.65 -22.00
C ASN A 195 -2.32 26.85 -23.46
N GLN A 196 -3.63 27.04 -23.67
CA GLN A 196 -4.21 27.27 -25.00
C GLN A 196 -3.81 28.63 -25.58
N SER A 197 -3.13 29.46 -24.79
CA SER A 197 -2.61 30.77 -25.21
C SER A 197 -1.43 30.69 -26.18
N ARG A 198 -0.85 29.51 -26.47
CA ARG A 198 0.21 29.36 -27.49
C ARG A 198 -0.25 28.85 -28.86
N LEU A 199 -1.49 28.37 -29.00
CA LEU A 199 -2.01 27.88 -30.30
C LEU A 199 -2.76 28.94 -31.11
N ALA A 200 -3.07 30.10 -30.52
CA ALA A 200 -3.76 31.19 -31.22
C ALA A 200 -2.82 32.16 -31.98
N GLN A 201 -1.49 32.03 -31.84
CA GLN A 201 -0.51 32.99 -32.39
C GLN A 201 0.18 32.56 -33.68
N LYS A 202 -0.40 31.60 -34.40
CA LYS A 202 -0.06 31.33 -35.81
C LYS A 202 -1.33 31.16 -36.62
N ARG A 203 -1.85 32.27 -37.13
CA ARG A 203 -2.59 32.30 -38.38
C ARG A 203 -1.87 33.28 -39.31
N PRO A 204 -1.70 32.91 -40.60
CA PRO A 204 -0.83 33.61 -41.56
C PRO A 204 -1.32 35.02 -41.89
#